data_AF-A0A970F8L2-F1
#
_entry.id   AF-A0A970F8L2-F1
#
_cell.length_a   1.000
_cell.length_b   1.000
_cell.length_c   1.000
_cell.angle_alpha   90.00
_cell.angle_beta   90.00
_cell.angle_gamma   90.00
#
_symmetry.space_group_name_H-M   'P 1'
#
loop_
_entity.id
_entity.type
_entity.pdbx_description
1 polymer ?
#
loop_
_entity_poly.entity_id
_entity_poly.type
_entity_poly.pdbx_seq_one_letter_code
_entity_poly.pdbx_strand_id
1 'polypeptide(L)'
;MKKKKLAKLKQQFRPSFKNAQQMLLTEMEKQALILFEMPIKAYIKPTNQQEVALEYLGQTTRDSIVTMPIDENFINLIKQIQALEKGVLERSSKNLITDVASYWLNEPQTMVKENSKTEDKKQIEPLLETVTTDTDDTDNSTPEADALALFKEQMADFPKFFVVEETDTIKLIEKTAKEERLLATISSITPNTFTIETALERKYKLKLEVIPLIEAFAKTIA
;
A
#
# COMPACT_ATOMS: atom_id res chain seq x y z
N MET A 1 -46.52 -4.85 8.32
CA MET A 1 -46.08 -4.83 6.91
C MET A 1 -44.81 -3.99 6.61
N LYS A 2 -43.81 -3.88 7.51
CA LYS A 2 -42.75 -2.85 7.34
C LYS A 2 -41.38 -3.35 6.81
N LYS A 3 -40.88 -4.50 7.25
CA LYS A 3 -39.52 -4.99 6.87
C LYS A 3 -39.41 -5.45 5.40
N LYS A 4 -40.38 -6.23 4.91
CA LYS A 4 -40.36 -6.75 3.52
C LYS A 4 -40.47 -5.64 2.46
N LYS A 5 -41.23 -4.56 2.74
CA LYS A 5 -41.34 -3.40 1.84
C LYS A 5 -40.04 -2.60 1.76
N LEU A 6 -39.34 -2.40 2.89
CA LEU A 6 -38.06 -1.69 2.93
C LEU A 6 -36.95 -2.42 2.18
N ALA A 7 -36.84 -3.75 2.33
CA ALA A 7 -35.86 -4.54 1.60
C ALA A 7 -36.09 -4.47 0.08
N LYS A 8 -37.35 -4.59 -0.36
CA LYS A 8 -37.73 -4.46 -1.76
C LYS A 8 -37.41 -3.05 -2.31
N LEU A 9 -37.63 -2.02 -1.51
CA LEU A 9 -37.31 -0.63 -1.87
C LEU A 9 -35.79 -0.44 -2.03
N LYS A 10 -34.99 -0.89 -1.05
CA LYS A 10 -33.52 -0.83 -1.15
C LYS A 10 -32.98 -1.56 -2.38
N GLN A 11 -33.59 -2.68 -2.74
CA GLN A 11 -33.20 -3.46 -3.92
C GLN A 11 -33.52 -2.72 -5.24
N GLN A 12 -34.61 -1.95 -5.27
CA GLN A 12 -35.02 -1.16 -6.44
C GLN A 12 -34.09 0.04 -6.70
N PHE A 13 -33.41 0.54 -5.67
CA PHE A 13 -32.48 1.67 -5.78
C PHE A 13 -31.00 1.27 -5.88
N ARG A 14 -30.69 -0.02 -6.04
CA ARG A 14 -29.31 -0.43 -6.30
C ARG A 14 -28.89 0.00 -7.71
N PRO A 15 -27.68 0.55 -7.88
CA PRO A 15 -27.17 0.85 -9.21
C PRO A 15 -27.08 -0.43 -10.05
N SER A 16 -27.23 -0.32 -11.36
CA SER A 16 -26.94 -1.44 -12.27
C SER A 16 -25.44 -1.78 -12.21
N PHE A 17 -25.05 -2.96 -12.69
CA PHE A 17 -23.63 -3.33 -12.78
C PHE A 17 -22.83 -2.28 -13.57
N LYS A 18 -23.36 -1.84 -14.71
CA LYS A 18 -22.74 -0.81 -15.55
C LYS A 18 -22.63 0.55 -14.84
N ASN A 19 -23.65 0.92 -14.05
CA ASN A 19 -23.60 2.17 -13.28
C ASN A 19 -22.57 2.06 -12.13
N ALA A 20 -22.53 0.94 -11.42
CA ALA A 20 -21.54 0.69 -10.37
C ALA A 20 -20.11 0.67 -10.94
N GLN A 21 -19.93 0.09 -12.12
CA GLN A 21 -18.68 0.16 -12.88
C GLN A 21 -18.29 1.60 -13.20
N GLN A 22 -19.23 2.39 -13.75
CA GLN A 22 -18.95 3.81 -14.04
C GLN A 22 -18.65 4.61 -12.76
N MET A 23 -19.34 4.32 -11.65
CA MET A 23 -19.06 4.94 -10.35
C MET A 23 -17.62 4.66 -9.91
N LEU A 24 -17.15 3.42 -10.03
CA LEU A 24 -15.76 3.07 -9.73
C LEU A 24 -14.79 3.87 -10.59
N LEU A 25 -14.98 3.87 -11.92
CA LEU A 25 -14.06 4.55 -12.84
C LEU A 25 -14.01 6.07 -12.58
N THR A 26 -15.17 6.69 -12.35
CA THR A 26 -15.26 8.11 -12.04
C THR A 26 -14.60 8.43 -10.70
N GLU A 27 -14.75 7.54 -9.71
CA GLU A 27 -14.11 7.74 -8.41
C GLU A 27 -12.59 7.54 -8.50
N MET A 28 -12.12 6.59 -9.31
CA MET A 28 -10.70 6.44 -9.63
C MET A 28 -10.10 7.72 -10.22
N GLU A 29 -10.77 8.37 -11.18
CA GLU A 29 -10.32 9.66 -11.74
C GLU A 29 -10.17 10.73 -10.64
N LYS A 30 -11.16 10.83 -9.73
CA LYS A 30 -11.08 11.78 -8.61
C LYS A 30 -9.95 11.46 -7.65
N GLN A 31 -9.80 10.18 -7.27
CA GLN A 31 -8.75 9.77 -6.33
C GLN A 31 -7.36 9.99 -6.91
N ALA A 32 -7.17 9.75 -8.21
CA ALA A 32 -5.91 10.04 -8.90
C ALA A 32 -5.56 11.53 -8.84
N LEU A 33 -6.55 12.40 -9.09
CA LEU A 33 -6.36 13.84 -9.00
C LEU A 33 -6.09 14.31 -7.57
N ILE A 34 -6.80 13.76 -6.57
CA ILE A 34 -6.69 14.19 -5.17
C ILE A 34 -5.38 13.72 -4.53
N LEU A 35 -4.99 12.46 -4.77
CA LEU A 35 -3.88 11.83 -4.05
C LEU A 35 -2.53 12.05 -4.73
N PHE A 36 -2.53 12.17 -6.06
CA PHE A 36 -1.30 12.19 -6.86
C PHE A 36 -1.22 13.40 -7.80
N GLU A 37 -2.23 14.28 -7.79
CA GLU A 37 -2.35 15.41 -8.73
C GLU A 37 -2.31 14.95 -10.21
N MET A 38 -2.72 13.71 -10.46
CA MET A 38 -2.65 13.10 -11.78
C MET A 38 -4.02 13.16 -12.48
N PRO A 39 -4.18 14.02 -13.50
CA PRO A 39 -5.37 13.98 -14.33
C PRO A 39 -5.36 12.72 -15.20
N ILE A 40 -6.30 11.81 -14.95
CA ILE A 40 -6.48 10.60 -15.76
C ILE A 40 -7.90 10.53 -16.32
N LYS A 41 -8.08 9.67 -17.32
CA LYS A 41 -9.37 9.25 -17.85
C LYS A 41 -9.50 7.74 -17.78
N ALA A 42 -10.57 7.25 -17.16
CA ALA A 42 -10.83 5.84 -16.94
C ALA A 42 -12.05 5.38 -17.74
N TYR A 43 -11.88 4.37 -18.61
CA TYR A 43 -12.96 3.90 -19.48
C TYR A 43 -12.84 2.43 -19.84
N ILE A 44 -13.97 1.82 -20.22
CA ILE A 44 -13.97 0.47 -20.79
C ILE A 44 -13.52 0.58 -22.25
N LYS A 45 -12.54 -0.24 -22.64
CA LYS A 45 -12.02 -0.22 -24.01
C LYS A 45 -13.14 -0.49 -25.03
N PRO A 46 -13.32 0.38 -26.05
CA PRO A 46 -14.31 0.15 -27.10
C PRO A 46 -14.01 -1.11 -27.92
N THR A 47 -12.72 -1.44 -28.08
CA THR A 47 -12.23 -2.60 -28.85
C THR A 47 -12.31 -3.90 -28.07
N ASN A 48 -12.15 -3.85 -26.74
CA ASN A 48 -12.28 -5.01 -25.86
C ASN A 48 -13.06 -4.62 -24.59
N GLN A 49 -14.33 -5.04 -24.51
CA GLN A 49 -15.20 -4.73 -23.37
C GLN A 49 -14.82 -5.48 -22.09
N GLN A 50 -13.83 -6.38 -22.14
CA GLN A 50 -13.27 -7.06 -20.97
C GLN A 50 -12.04 -6.36 -20.40
N GLU A 51 -11.72 -5.15 -20.86
CA GLU A 51 -10.58 -4.37 -20.35
C GLU A 51 -11.01 -2.95 -19.97
N VAL A 52 -10.44 -2.47 -18.87
CA VAL A 52 -10.46 -1.06 -18.49
C VAL A 52 -9.14 -0.43 -18.95
N ALA A 53 -9.22 0.74 -19.58
CA ALA A 53 -8.08 1.59 -19.88
C ALA A 53 -8.07 2.81 -18.94
N LEU A 54 -6.88 3.14 -18.48
CA LEU A 54 -6.56 4.33 -17.71
C LEU A 54 -5.56 5.14 -18.53
N GLU A 55 -5.99 6.30 -18.99
CA GLU A 55 -5.20 7.21 -19.82
C GLU A 55 -4.75 8.39 -18.95
N TYR A 56 -3.44 8.57 -18.81
CA TYR A 56 -2.86 9.73 -18.16
C TYR A 56 -2.85 10.92 -19.11
N LEU A 57 -3.44 12.03 -18.67
CA LEU A 57 -3.60 13.26 -19.45
C LEU A 57 -2.45 14.25 -19.21
N GLY A 58 -1.50 13.91 -18.34
CA GLY A 58 -0.28 14.69 -18.07
C GLY A 58 0.89 14.29 -18.95
N GLN A 59 2.07 14.82 -18.64
CA GLN A 59 3.32 14.45 -19.31
C GLN A 59 3.93 13.22 -18.62
N THR A 60 4.34 12.24 -19.41
CA THR A 60 5.07 11.06 -18.93
C THR A 60 6.04 10.56 -20.00
N THR A 61 7.13 9.94 -19.58
CA THR A 61 8.09 9.25 -20.47
C THR A 61 7.69 7.79 -20.74
N ARG A 62 6.64 7.30 -20.08
CA ARG A 62 6.09 5.94 -20.25
C ARG A 62 4.86 5.93 -21.15
N ASP A 63 4.30 4.74 -21.35
CA ASP A 63 2.99 4.59 -22.00
C ASP A 63 1.94 5.38 -21.21
N SER A 64 1.26 6.30 -21.89
CA SER A 64 0.19 7.11 -21.29
C SER A 64 -1.06 6.30 -20.99
N ILE A 65 -1.21 5.12 -21.58
CA ILE A 65 -2.38 4.26 -21.40
C ILE A 65 -1.97 2.95 -20.73
N VAL A 66 -2.51 2.71 -19.54
CA VAL A 66 -2.41 1.44 -18.81
C VAL A 66 -3.73 0.70 -18.93
N THR A 67 -3.67 -0.62 -19.09
CA THR A 67 -4.86 -1.44 -19.34
C THR A 67 -4.92 -2.60 -18.37
N MET A 68 -6.10 -2.83 -17.82
CA MET A 68 -6.32 -3.86 -16.82
C MET A 68 -7.51 -4.75 -17.21
N PRO A 69 -7.41 -6.07 -17.01
CA PRO A 69 -8.49 -6.99 -17.34
C PRO A 69 -9.65 -6.86 -16.34
N ILE A 70 -10.87 -7.09 -16.83
CA ILE A 70 -12.07 -7.25 -16.02
C ILE A 70 -12.15 -8.72 -15.64
N ASP A 71 -11.35 -9.09 -14.64
CA ASP A 71 -11.29 -10.42 -14.08
C ASP A 71 -12.41 -10.66 -13.05
N GLU A 72 -12.44 -11.85 -12.44
CA GLU A 72 -13.43 -12.17 -11.42
C GLU A 72 -13.33 -11.26 -10.19
N ASN A 73 -12.13 -10.81 -9.83
CA ASN A 73 -11.93 -9.89 -8.71
C ASN A 73 -12.57 -8.54 -8.98
N PHE A 74 -12.36 -7.99 -10.18
CA PHE A 74 -12.99 -6.76 -10.63
C PHE A 74 -14.51 -6.90 -10.64
N ILE A 75 -15.04 -8.00 -11.20
CA ILE A 75 -16.48 -8.28 -11.23
C ILE A 75 -17.06 -8.33 -9.80
N ASN A 76 -16.37 -9.00 -8.87
CA ASN A 76 -16.80 -9.10 -7.48
C ASN A 76 -16.79 -7.74 -6.77
N LEU A 77 -15.79 -6.91 -7.05
CA LEU A 77 -15.70 -5.54 -6.54
C LEU A 77 -16.85 -4.68 -7.05
N ILE A 78 -17.21 -4.76 -8.34
CA ILE A 78 -18.40 -4.08 -8.87
C ILE A 78 -19.69 -4.56 -8.20
N LYS A 79 -19.82 -5.86 -7.91
CA LYS A 79 -20.99 -6.41 -7.18
C LYS A 79 -21.09 -5.85 -5.76
N GLN A 80 -19.97 -5.67 -5.05
CA GLN A 80 -19.94 -5.07 -3.71
C GLN A 80 -20.35 -3.59 -3.76
N ILE A 81 -19.86 -2.84 -4.75
CA ILE A 81 -20.28 -1.45 -4.99
C ILE A 81 -21.78 -1.39 -5.32
N GLN A 82 -22.28 -2.32 -6.14
CA GLN A 82 -23.71 -2.44 -6.44
C GLN A 82 -24.55 -2.76 -5.20
N ALA A 83 -23.99 -3.49 -4.23
CA ALA A 83 -24.64 -3.74 -2.95
C ALA A 83 -24.65 -2.50 -2.03
N LEU A 84 -23.99 -1.39 -2.44
CA LEU A 84 -23.79 -0.16 -1.67
C LEU A 84 -23.12 -0.45 -0.32
N GLU A 85 -22.13 -1.34 -0.33
CA GLU A 85 -21.30 -1.62 0.83
C GLU A 85 -20.49 -0.38 1.22
N LYS A 86 -20.57 0.00 2.50
CA LYS A 86 -20.01 1.25 2.99
C LYS A 86 -18.48 1.26 2.84
N GLY A 87 -17.95 2.27 2.16
CA GLY A 87 -16.50 2.49 2.04
C GLY A 87 -15.81 1.62 0.98
N VAL A 88 -16.52 0.70 0.33
CA VAL A 88 -15.92 -0.18 -0.70
C VAL A 88 -15.49 0.64 -1.91
N LEU A 89 -16.36 1.52 -2.41
CA LEU A 89 -16.09 2.34 -3.58
C LEU A 89 -14.81 3.18 -3.40
N GLU A 90 -14.71 3.89 -2.28
CA GLU A 90 -13.62 4.80 -1.98
C GLU A 90 -12.30 4.04 -1.72
N ARG A 91 -12.36 2.92 -0.98
CA ARG A 91 -11.17 2.11 -0.70
C ARG A 91 -10.65 1.41 -1.96
N SER A 92 -11.55 0.83 -2.75
CA SER A 92 -11.20 0.12 -3.98
C SER A 92 -10.61 1.06 -5.03
N SER A 93 -11.23 2.22 -5.24
CA SER A 93 -10.71 3.24 -6.16
C SER A 93 -9.32 3.73 -5.74
N LYS A 94 -9.14 4.04 -4.45
CA LYS A 94 -7.83 4.43 -3.91
C LYS A 94 -6.77 3.37 -4.15
N ASN A 95 -7.04 2.10 -3.80
CA ASN A 95 -6.07 1.02 -3.95
C ASN A 95 -5.66 0.83 -5.43
N LEU A 96 -6.63 0.75 -6.34
CA LEU A 96 -6.37 0.58 -7.76
C LEU A 96 -5.54 1.74 -8.34
N ILE A 97 -5.83 2.97 -7.90
CA ILE A 97 -5.08 4.13 -8.35
C ILE A 97 -3.67 4.17 -7.76
N THR A 98 -3.46 3.80 -6.51
CA THR A 98 -2.11 3.72 -5.94
C THR A 98 -1.23 2.77 -6.76
N ASP A 99 -1.76 1.60 -7.12
CA ASP A 99 -1.04 0.62 -7.93
C ASP A 99 -0.69 1.19 -9.31
N VAL A 100 -1.63 1.86 -9.97
CA VAL A 100 -1.42 2.44 -11.31
C VAL A 100 -0.53 3.68 -11.26
N ALA A 101 -0.64 4.51 -10.22
CA ALA A 101 0.20 5.69 -10.01
C ALA A 101 1.67 5.30 -9.89
N SER A 102 1.96 4.19 -9.21
CA SER A 102 3.32 3.66 -9.11
C SER A 102 3.95 3.42 -10.48
N TYR A 103 3.15 3.02 -11.49
CA TYR A 103 3.65 2.82 -12.85
C TYR A 103 4.09 4.14 -13.51
N TRP A 104 3.40 5.26 -13.30
CA TRP A 104 3.76 6.54 -13.92
C TRP A 104 4.77 7.36 -13.12
N LEU A 105 4.69 7.32 -11.78
CA LEU A 105 5.48 8.19 -10.90
C LEU A 105 6.88 7.67 -10.59
N ASN A 106 7.08 6.35 -10.57
CA ASN A 106 8.42 5.80 -10.35
C ASN A 106 9.32 6.12 -11.55
N GLU A 107 10.63 6.26 -11.43
CA GLU A 107 11.50 6.36 -12.61
C GLU A 107 11.57 5.01 -13.35
N PRO A 108 11.79 4.98 -14.68
CA PRO A 108 11.82 3.74 -15.45
C PRO A 108 12.94 2.81 -14.97
N GLN A 109 12.60 1.92 -14.03
CA GLN A 109 13.29 0.64 -13.90
C GLN A 109 13.03 -0.11 -15.20
N THR A 110 14.08 -0.33 -15.98
CA THR A 110 14.07 -1.12 -17.21
C THR A 110 13.54 -2.52 -16.91
N MET A 111 12.22 -2.71 -17.04
CA MET A 111 11.62 -4.03 -17.09
C MET A 111 11.82 -4.57 -18.50
N VAL A 112 12.89 -5.36 -18.67
CA VAL A 112 13.05 -6.23 -19.82
C VAL A 112 11.87 -7.20 -19.81
N LYS A 113 10.92 -6.99 -20.74
CA LYS A 113 9.99 -8.03 -21.18
C LYS A 113 10.82 -9.13 -21.83
N GLU A 114 10.89 -10.31 -21.22
CA GLU A 114 11.10 -11.52 -22.00
C GLU A 114 10.22 -12.65 -21.45
N ASN A 115 9.30 -13.07 -22.29
CA ASN A 115 8.42 -14.20 -22.04
C ASN A 115 9.00 -15.41 -22.76
N SER A 116 9.05 -16.54 -22.05
CA SER A 116 9.13 -17.93 -22.52
C SER A 116 10.46 -18.70 -22.36
N LYS A 117 10.46 -19.48 -21.26
CA LYS A 117 10.58 -20.96 -21.22
C LYS A 117 11.96 -21.63 -21.06
N THR A 118 11.96 -22.44 -19.98
CA THR A 118 12.54 -23.80 -19.76
C THR A 118 13.90 -23.93 -19.06
N GLU A 119 13.84 -24.52 -17.84
CA GLU A 119 14.76 -25.48 -17.16
C GLU A 119 16.27 -25.11 -17.04
N ASP A 120 17.02 -25.35 -15.96
CA ASP A 120 16.94 -26.30 -14.85
C ASP A 120 17.83 -25.82 -13.65
N LYS A 121 17.53 -26.36 -12.47
CA LYS A 121 18.26 -26.45 -11.18
C LYS A 121 19.64 -25.77 -11.00
N LYS A 122 19.77 -25.05 -9.87
CA LYS A 122 20.61 -25.53 -8.74
C LYS A 122 20.27 -24.86 -7.41
N GLN A 123 20.12 -25.72 -6.39
CA GLN A 123 20.14 -25.43 -4.95
C GLN A 123 21.37 -24.60 -4.56
N ILE A 124 21.25 -23.79 -3.50
CA ILE A 124 22.07 -23.83 -2.28
C ILE A 124 21.30 -23.09 -1.16
N GLU A 125 21.05 -23.81 -0.07
CA GLU A 125 20.56 -23.34 1.22
C GLU A 125 21.72 -22.74 2.07
N PRO A 126 21.44 -22.11 3.22
CA PRO A 126 22.08 -20.89 3.70
C PRO A 126 23.32 -21.13 4.58
N LEU A 127 24.15 -20.10 4.73
CA LEU A 127 25.20 -20.06 5.75
C LEU A 127 24.94 -18.88 6.70
N LEU A 128 24.57 -19.23 7.93
CA LEU A 128 24.68 -18.39 9.12
C LEU A 128 26.16 -18.23 9.47
N GLU A 129 26.59 -16.99 9.74
CA GLU A 129 27.71 -16.75 10.64
C GLU A 129 27.47 -15.45 11.42
N THR A 130 27.12 -15.63 12.69
CA THR A 130 27.28 -14.69 13.80
C THR A 130 28.76 -14.42 14.05
N VAL A 131 29.18 -13.17 14.33
CA VAL A 131 30.03 -12.82 15.50
C VAL A 131 29.93 -11.31 15.77
N THR A 132 29.66 -11.02 17.04
CA THR A 132 29.66 -9.78 17.83
C THR A 132 30.96 -8.96 17.81
N THR A 133 30.88 -7.65 18.03
CA THR A 133 31.69 -6.94 19.05
C THR A 133 31.16 -5.53 19.32
N ASP A 134 30.79 -5.29 20.58
CA ASP A 134 30.62 -3.98 21.20
C ASP A 134 31.96 -3.23 21.26
N THR A 135 31.97 -1.90 21.05
CA THR A 135 32.30 -0.89 22.09
C THR A 135 32.20 0.54 21.55
N ASP A 136 31.50 1.37 22.34
CA ASP A 136 31.67 2.82 22.59
C ASP A 136 33.06 3.39 22.21
N ASP A 137 33.25 4.65 21.86
CA ASP A 137 32.50 5.90 22.03
C ASP A 137 33.23 6.92 21.13
N THR A 138 32.55 7.94 20.61
CA THR A 138 33.00 9.35 20.47
C THR A 138 32.09 10.05 19.45
N ASP A 139 31.05 10.65 20.01
CA ASP A 139 30.66 12.05 19.79
C ASP A 139 30.67 12.56 18.35
N ASN A 140 29.54 12.37 17.68
CA ASN A 140 29.04 13.32 16.70
C ASN A 140 27.52 13.33 16.81
N SER A 141 26.99 14.11 17.75
CA SER A 141 25.55 14.34 17.92
C SER A 141 24.95 14.98 16.68
N THR A 142 24.56 14.14 15.73
CA THR A 142 23.53 14.45 14.75
C THR A 142 22.16 14.27 15.42
N PRO A 143 21.22 15.23 15.28
CA PRO A 143 19.90 15.17 15.91
C PRO A 143 19.08 13.91 15.56
N GLU A 144 19.47 13.19 14.51
CA GLU A 144 18.87 11.91 14.08
C GLU A 144 19.23 10.73 14.99
N ALA A 145 20.44 10.69 15.55
CA ALA A 145 20.89 9.61 16.43
C ALA A 145 20.14 9.66 17.78
N ASP A 146 19.93 10.87 18.30
CA ASP A 146 19.16 11.09 19.54
C ASP A 146 17.67 10.78 19.35
N ALA A 147 17.11 11.12 18.18
CA ALA A 147 15.72 10.80 17.86
C ALA A 147 15.46 9.28 17.75
N LEU A 148 16.42 8.53 17.19
CA LEU A 148 16.34 7.08 17.08
C LEU A 148 16.47 6.38 18.44
N ALA A 149 17.34 6.88 19.32
CA ALA A 149 17.47 6.38 20.68
C ALA A 149 16.17 6.56 21.48
N LEU A 150 15.54 7.74 21.38
CA LEU A 150 14.22 8.02 21.98
C LEU A 150 13.13 7.11 21.42
N PHE A 151 13.13 6.87 20.11
CA PHE A 151 12.16 5.97 19.48
C PHE A 151 12.32 4.53 19.97
N LYS A 152 13.56 4.03 20.12
CA LYS A 152 13.83 2.70 20.69
C LYS A 152 13.39 2.59 22.14
N GLU A 153 13.62 3.62 22.96
CA GLU A 153 13.18 3.67 24.35
C GLU A 153 11.64 3.59 24.44
N GLN A 154 10.93 4.35 23.62
CA GLN A 154 9.47 4.31 23.54
C GLN A 154 8.93 2.97 23.00
N MET A 155 9.68 2.30 22.12
CA MET A 155 9.32 0.96 21.63
C MET A 155 9.60 -0.13 22.67
N ALA A 156 10.44 0.12 23.69
CA ALA A 156 10.73 -0.84 24.76
C ALA A 156 9.52 -1.13 25.67
N ASP A 157 8.55 -0.21 25.72
CA ASP A 157 7.24 -0.43 26.37
C ASP A 157 6.44 -1.58 25.72
N PHE A 158 6.84 -2.00 24.51
CA PHE A 158 6.26 -3.11 23.77
C PHE A 158 7.23 -4.29 23.71
N PRO A 159 7.19 -5.24 24.67
CA PRO A 159 8.23 -6.27 24.86
C PRO A 159 8.37 -7.30 23.72
N LYS A 160 7.51 -7.24 22.70
CA LYS A 160 7.56 -8.11 21.51
C LYS A 160 8.07 -7.38 20.28
N PHE A 161 8.29 -6.08 20.38
CA PHE A 161 8.60 -5.21 19.25
C PHE A 161 10.10 -4.93 19.24
N PHE A 162 10.68 -4.95 18.05
CA PHE A 162 12.10 -4.71 17.84
C PHE A 162 12.26 -3.77 16.67
N VAL A 163 13.18 -2.82 16.82
CA VAL A 163 13.57 -1.87 15.78
C VAL A 163 14.83 -2.42 15.12
N VAL A 164 14.78 -2.63 13.81
CA VAL A 164 15.89 -3.09 12.99
C VAL A 164 16.29 -1.95 12.07
N GLU A 165 17.54 -1.55 12.14
CA GLU A 165 18.12 -0.55 11.25
C GLU A 165 18.71 -1.23 10.01
N GLU A 166 18.32 -0.75 8.84
CA GLU A 166 18.95 -1.04 7.56
C GLU A 166 19.45 0.28 6.96
N THR A 167 20.34 0.20 5.96
CA THR A 167 21.08 1.35 5.42
C THR A 167 20.20 2.55 5.06
N ASP A 168 18.99 2.30 4.54
CA ASP A 168 18.08 3.35 4.04
C ASP A 168 16.71 3.35 4.73
N THR A 169 16.46 2.37 5.61
CA THR A 169 15.15 2.17 6.25
C THR A 169 15.25 1.61 7.67
N ILE A 170 14.28 1.97 8.50
CA ILE A 170 14.10 1.43 9.84
C ILE A 170 12.85 0.57 9.85
N LYS A 171 13.00 -0.72 10.20
CA LYS A 171 11.91 -1.69 10.26
C LYS A 171 11.48 -1.92 11.70
N LEU A 172 10.19 -1.85 11.95
CA LEU A 172 9.58 -2.28 13.19
C LEU A 172 9.04 -3.71 13.00
N ILE A 173 9.58 -4.66 13.75
CA ILE A 173 9.17 -6.07 13.69
C ILE A 173 8.59 -6.53 15.03
N GLU A 174 7.62 -7.43 14.98
CA GLU A 174 7.11 -8.17 16.13
C GLU A 174 7.66 -9.58 16.11
N LYS A 175 8.41 -9.96 17.14
CA LYS A 175 8.83 -11.35 17.33
C LYS A 175 7.75 -12.11 18.07
N THR A 176 7.18 -13.11 17.41
CA THR A 176 6.29 -14.09 18.04
C THR A 176 6.99 -15.44 18.09
N ALA A 177 6.53 -16.34 18.97
CA ALA A 177 7.14 -17.67 19.15
C ALA A 177 7.13 -18.56 17.88
N LYS A 178 6.46 -18.14 16.80
CA LYS A 178 6.33 -18.90 15.55
C LYS A 178 6.93 -18.20 14.33
N GLU A 179 6.99 -16.88 14.32
CA GLU A 179 7.44 -16.08 13.18
C GLU A 179 7.70 -14.62 13.57
N GLU A 180 8.60 -13.98 12.83
CA GLU A 180 8.82 -12.53 12.87
C GLU A 180 7.84 -11.85 11.92
N ARG A 181 7.12 -10.82 12.39
CA ARG A 181 6.12 -10.10 11.60
C ARG A 181 6.51 -8.64 11.44
N LEU A 182 6.60 -8.17 10.20
CA LEU A 182 6.81 -6.75 9.92
C LEU A 182 5.56 -5.94 10.32
N LEU A 183 5.76 -4.88 11.08
CA LEU A 183 4.72 -3.99 11.58
C LEU A 183 4.72 -2.63 10.89
N ALA A 184 5.92 -2.08 10.63
CA ALA A 184 6.08 -0.83 9.92
C ALA A 184 7.48 -0.72 9.30
N THR A 185 7.58 0.10 8.27
CA THR A 185 8.86 0.49 7.65
C THR A 185 8.90 2.01 7.60
N ILE A 186 9.97 2.61 8.12
CA ILE A 186 10.21 4.05 8.14
C ILE A 186 11.41 4.31 7.23
N SER A 187 11.36 5.33 6.39
CA SER A 187 12.52 5.74 5.57
C SER A 187 13.50 6.52 6.44
N SER A 188 14.79 6.18 6.37
CA SER A 188 15.86 6.93 7.02
C SER A 188 16.37 8.12 6.19
N ILE A 189 15.87 8.28 4.96
CA ILE A 189 16.36 9.26 3.97
C ILE A 189 15.34 10.37 3.73
N THR A 190 14.04 10.07 3.85
CA THR A 190 12.98 11.01 3.50
C THR A 190 12.10 11.33 4.70
N PRO A 191 11.92 12.62 5.06
CA PRO A 191 11.06 13.02 6.16
C PRO A 191 9.61 12.56 5.93
N ASN A 192 8.91 12.23 7.00
CA ASN A 192 7.50 11.84 7.01
C ASN A 192 7.14 10.63 6.14
N THR A 193 8.12 9.83 5.73
CA THR A 193 7.87 8.68 4.86
C THR A 193 7.92 7.39 5.68
N PHE A 194 6.74 6.81 5.91
CA PHE A 194 6.60 5.53 6.60
C PHE A 194 5.43 4.74 6.05
N THR A 195 5.53 3.41 6.13
CA THR A 195 4.49 2.46 5.73
C THR A 195 4.07 1.65 6.96
N ILE A 196 2.78 1.61 7.23
CA ILE A 196 2.19 0.78 8.29
C ILE A 196 1.69 -0.52 7.69
N GLU A 197 2.18 -1.65 8.18
CA GLU A 197 1.76 -2.96 7.69
C GLU A 197 0.39 -3.36 8.25
N THR A 198 -0.32 -4.21 7.50
CA THR A 198 -1.64 -4.72 7.91
C THR A 198 -1.59 -5.49 9.24
N ALA A 199 -0.43 -6.03 9.61
CA ALA A 199 -0.19 -6.70 10.88
C ALA A 199 -0.36 -5.76 12.08
N LEU A 200 0.06 -4.50 11.95
CA LEU A 200 -0.14 -3.45 12.97
C LEU A 200 -1.55 -2.86 12.89
N GLU A 201 -2.04 -2.59 11.68
CA GLU A 201 -3.35 -1.94 11.46
C GLU A 201 -4.54 -2.75 12.02
N ARG A 202 -4.44 -4.08 12.00
CA ARG A 202 -5.48 -4.99 12.52
C ARG A 202 -5.52 -5.05 14.04
N LYS A 203 -4.51 -4.54 14.75
CA LYS A 203 -4.41 -4.59 16.22
C LYS A 203 -4.90 -3.28 16.83
N TYR A 204 -6.19 -3.21 17.12
CA TYR A 204 -6.89 -1.99 17.56
C TYR A 204 -6.26 -1.22 18.73
N LYS A 205 -5.63 -1.90 19.70
CA LYS A 205 -4.94 -1.24 20.82
C LYS A 205 -3.56 -0.73 20.39
N LEU A 206 -2.75 -1.61 19.81
CA LEU A 206 -1.38 -1.30 19.41
C LEU A 206 -1.33 -0.21 18.33
N LYS A 207 -2.28 -0.18 17.38
CA LYS A 207 -2.29 0.87 16.36
C LYS A 207 -2.50 2.27 16.92
N LEU A 208 -3.22 2.41 18.05
CA LEU A 208 -3.49 3.73 18.65
C LEU A 208 -2.28 4.26 19.42
N GLU A 209 -1.45 3.37 19.94
CA GLU A 209 -0.28 3.72 20.75
C GLU A 209 0.98 3.82 19.88
N VAL A 210 1.13 2.96 18.87
CA VAL A 210 2.39 2.79 18.11
C VAL A 210 2.43 3.65 16.85
N ILE A 211 1.31 3.86 16.15
CA ILE A 211 1.29 4.72 14.94
C ILE A 211 1.72 6.17 15.27
N PRO A 212 1.23 6.81 16.35
CA PRO A 212 1.68 8.15 16.70
C PRO A 212 3.18 8.25 16.99
N LEU A 213 3.78 7.19 17.55
CA LEU A 213 5.22 7.13 17.83
C LEU A 213 6.03 6.99 16.54
N ILE A 214 5.55 6.17 15.60
CA ILE A 214 6.13 6.06 14.25
C ILE A 214 6.04 7.39 13.50
N GLU A 215 4.88 8.07 13.56
CA GLU A 215 4.68 9.38 12.94
C GLU A 215 5.57 10.46 13.54
N ALA A 216 5.73 10.47 14.87
CA ALA A 216 6.60 11.42 15.56
C ALA A 216 8.06 11.21 15.18
N PHE A 217 8.51 9.95 15.08
CA PHE A 217 9.87 9.63 14.67
C PHE A 217 10.12 9.89 13.16
N ALA A 218 9.15 9.59 12.29
CA ALA A 218 9.28 9.91 10.87
C ALA A 218 9.40 11.43 10.60
N LYS A 219 8.90 12.28 11.51
CA LYS A 219 9.04 13.74 11.45
C LYS A 219 10.43 14.24 11.82
N THR A 220 11.20 13.45 12.57
CA THR A 220 12.54 13.85 13.04
C THR A 220 13.66 13.48 12.07
N ILE A 221 13.35 12.67 11.05
CA ILE A 221 14.27 12.31 9.97
C ILE A 221 14.34 13.49 9.00
N ALA A 222 15.54 14.00 8.72
CA ALA A 222 15.77 15.25 7.98
C ALA A 222 16.41 15.02 6.60
#